data_AF-A0A7S2V3P5-F1
#
_entry.id   AF-A0A7S2V3P5-F1
#
_cell.length_a   1.000
_cell.length_b   1.000
_cell.length_c   1.000
_cell.angle_alpha   90.00
_cell.angle_beta   90.00
_cell.angle_gamma   90.00
#
_symmetry.space_group_name_H-M   'P 1'
#
loop_
_entity.id
_entity.type
_entity.pdbx_description
1 polymer ?
#
loop_
_entity_poly.entity_id
_entity_poly.type
_entity_poly.pdbx_seq_one_letter_code
_entity_poly.pdbx_strand_id
1 'polypeptide(L)'
;FARLKTTHRGFAVKVMEKWHVRREGKVRAVMMEQRMLTLLRHPFLLKLCFSFQDEENLYLVTELCQGGTLDLLIKREVQPWPPPPCEEPTGKIAMKPRQAA
;
A
#
# COMPACT_ATOMS: atom_id res chain seq x y z
N PHE A 1 -2.40 -1.28 -12.76
CA PHE A 1 -1.22 -1.90 -13.42
C PHE A 1 -1.25 -1.55 -14.90
N ALA A 2 -0.12 -1.58 -15.59
CA ALA A 2 -0.01 -1.28 -17.02
C ALA A 2 0.56 -2.49 -17.77
N ARG A 3 0.35 -2.54 -19.09
CA ARG A 3 0.88 -3.59 -19.96
C ARG A 3 1.69 -2.95 -21.08
N LEU A 4 2.93 -3.39 -21.27
CA LEU A 4 3.74 -2.90 -22.37
C LEU A 4 3.17 -3.41 -23.70
N LYS A 5 2.91 -2.50 -24.64
CA LYS A 5 2.23 -2.84 -25.91
C LYS A 5 3.03 -3.82 -26.77
N THR A 6 4.35 -3.71 -26.77
CA THR A 6 5.23 -4.52 -27.63
C THR A 6 5.41 -5.94 -27.11
N THR A 7 5.55 -6.13 -25.80
CA THR A 7 5.87 -7.44 -25.20
C THR A 7 4.72 -8.08 -24.44
N HIS A 8 3.60 -7.37 -24.26
CA HIS A 8 2.48 -7.75 -23.40
C HIS A 8 2.84 -8.03 -21.93
N ARG A 9 4.06 -7.70 -21.48
CA ARG A 9 4.49 -7.85 -20.08
C ARG A 9 3.76 -6.85 -19.18
N GLY A 10 3.32 -7.31 -18.01
CA GLY A 10 2.66 -6.50 -16.99
C GLY A 10 3.66 -5.74 -16.10
N PHE A 11 3.27 -4.52 -15.70
CA PHE A 11 4.06 -3.62 -14.85
C PHE A 11 3.17 -2.91 -13.83
N ALA A 12 3.77 -2.50 -12.71
CA ALA A 12 3.16 -1.53 -11.80
C ALA A 12 3.68 -0.13 -12.16
N VAL A 13 2.80 0.87 -12.12
CA VAL A 13 3.15 2.26 -12.44
C VAL A 13 2.69 3.14 -11.29
N LYS A 14 3.63 3.84 -10.68
CA LYS A 14 3.37 4.88 -9.68
C LYS A 14 3.38 6.23 -10.40
N VAL A 15 2.23 6.90 -10.41
CA VAL A 15 2.05 8.24 -10.99
C VAL A 15 2.02 9.25 -9.85
N MET A 16 2.79 10.33 -9.96
CA MET A 16 2.88 11.37 -8.95
C MET A 16 2.83 12.74 -9.60
N GLU A 17 1.81 13.54 -9.26
CA GLU A 17 1.69 14.92 -9.74
C GLU A 17 2.81 15.80 -9.18
N LYS A 18 3.52 16.50 -10.05
CA LYS A 18 4.63 17.39 -9.67
C LYS A 18 4.18 18.52 -8.76
N TRP A 19 2.98 19.05 -8.98
CA TRP A 19 2.41 20.08 -8.12
C TRP A 19 2.23 19.57 -6.69
N HIS A 20 1.64 18.40 -6.52
CA HIS A 20 1.42 17.78 -5.22
C HIS A 20 2.74 17.44 -4.52
N VAL A 21 3.70 16.85 -5.26
CA VAL A 21 5.04 16.52 -4.73
C VAL A 21 5.75 17.77 -4.21
N ARG A 22 5.66 18.89 -4.91
CA ARG A 22 6.24 20.17 -4.48
C ARG A 22 5.52 20.74 -3.27
N ARG A 23 4.18 20.80 -3.32
CA ARG A 23 3.33 21.33 -2.25
C ARG A 23 3.57 20.62 -0.92
N GLU A 24 3.77 19.31 -0.94
CA GLU A 24 4.03 18.50 0.26
C GLU A 24 5.51 18.41 0.65
N GLY A 25 6.42 19.12 -0.06
CA GLY A 25 7.86 19.07 0.23
C GLY A 25 8.52 17.72 -0.03
N LYS A 26 7.88 16.83 -0.81
CA LYS A 26 8.33 15.45 -1.05
C LYS A 26 9.35 15.29 -2.17
N VAL A 27 9.83 16.39 -2.77
CA VAL A 27 10.78 16.35 -3.90
C VAL A 27 12.02 15.50 -3.58
N ARG A 28 12.68 15.72 -2.44
CA ARG A 28 13.87 14.94 -2.06
C ARG A 28 13.56 13.46 -1.85
N ALA A 29 12.41 13.15 -1.25
CA ALA A 29 12.00 11.77 -1.00
C ALA A 29 11.75 11.02 -2.31
N VAL A 30 11.04 11.62 -3.26
CA VAL A 30 10.79 11.01 -4.58
C VAL A 30 12.09 10.80 -5.36
N MET A 31 12.99 11.79 -5.35
CA MET A 31 14.31 11.66 -6.00
C MET A 31 15.15 10.55 -5.36
N MET A 32 15.10 10.41 -4.03
CA MET A 32 15.80 9.35 -3.32
C MET A 32 15.20 7.97 -3.65
N GLU A 33 13.87 7.86 -3.68
CA GLU A 33 13.17 6.62 -4.06
C GLU A 33 13.59 6.16 -5.46
N GLN A 34 13.55 7.06 -6.45
CA GLN A 34 13.96 6.77 -7.82
C GLN A 34 15.44 6.36 -7.90
N ARG A 35 16.32 7.06 -7.17
CA ARG A 35 17.76 6.74 -7.12
C ARG A 35 18.02 5.38 -6.48
N MET A 36 17.42 5.10 -5.33
CA MET A 36 17.61 3.83 -4.61
C MET A 36 17.12 2.65 -5.45
N LEU A 37 15.93 2.74 -6.04
CA LEU A 37 15.38 1.67 -6.86
C LEU A 37 16.18 1.46 -8.17
N THR A 38 16.91 2.48 -8.63
CA THR A 38 17.83 2.35 -9.77
C THR A 38 19.11 1.60 -9.39
N LEU A 39 19.66 1.86 -8.20
CA LEU A 39 20.92 1.28 -7.72
C LEU A 39 20.76 -0.15 -7.19
N LEU A 40 19.60 -0.46 -6.60
CA LEU A 40 19.35 -1.74 -5.96
C LEU A 40 18.92 -2.79 -7.01
N ARG A 41 19.74 -3.82 -7.20
CA ARG A 41 19.44 -4.98 -8.02
C ARG A 41 19.63 -6.26 -7.21
N HIS A 42 18.54 -6.81 -6.70
CA HIS A 42 18.53 -8.03 -5.91
C HIS A 42 17.22 -8.81 -6.15
N PRO A 43 17.22 -10.16 -6.17
CA PRO A 43 16.02 -10.97 -6.41
C PRO A 43 14.87 -10.75 -5.42
N PHE A 44 15.15 -10.20 -4.23
CA PHE A 44 14.14 -9.92 -3.20
C PHE A 44 13.73 -8.44 -3.10
N LEU A 45 14.28 -7.59 -3.95
CA LEU A 45 13.95 -6.17 -3.96
C LEU A 45 13.15 -5.82 -5.21
N LEU A 46 12.19 -4.92 -5.04
CA LEU A 46 11.38 -4.44 -6.16
C LEU A 46 12.28 -3.70 -7.15
N LYS A 47 12.27 -4.15 -8.40
CA LYS A 47 13.10 -3.57 -9.46
C LYS A 47 12.39 -2.42 -10.15
N LEU A 48 13.09 -1.29 -10.32
CA LEU A 48 12.70 -0.24 -11.25
C LEU A 48 13.04 -0.67 -12.69
N CYS A 49 12.02 -0.71 -13.54
CA CYS A 49 12.14 -1.04 -14.95
C CYS A 49 12.34 0.23 -15.78
N PHE A 50 11.54 1.27 -15.54
CA PHE A 50 11.61 2.54 -16.25
C PHE A 50 11.26 3.71 -15.31
N SER A 51 11.80 4.89 -15.59
CA SER A 51 11.36 6.14 -14.96
C SER A 51 11.34 7.27 -15.98
N PHE A 52 10.25 8.01 -16.04
CA PHE A 52 10.07 9.14 -16.96
C PHE A 52 9.12 10.18 -16.36
N GLN A 53 8.95 11.30 -17.06
CA GLN A 53 8.06 12.38 -16.64
C GLN A 53 7.44 13.05 -17.88
N ASP A 54 6.28 13.65 -17.70
CA ASP A 54 5.70 14.61 -18.65
C ASP A 54 5.63 16.00 -17.98
N GLU A 55 4.84 16.94 -18.49
CA GLU A 55 4.72 18.29 -17.93
C GLU A 55 4.16 18.29 -16.50
N GLU A 56 3.24 17.38 -16.18
CA GLU A 56 2.45 17.41 -14.95
C GLU A 56 2.86 16.32 -13.94
N ASN A 57 3.41 15.20 -14.42
CA ASN A 57 3.54 13.97 -13.66
C ASN A 57 4.94 13.35 -13.73
N LEU A 58 5.29 12.62 -12.67
CA LEU A 58 6.42 11.71 -12.57
C LEU A 58 5.92 10.27 -12.61
N TYR A 59 6.63 9.40 -13.32
CA TYR A 59 6.26 8.01 -13.50
C TYR A 59 7.41 7.09 -13.07
N LEU A 60 7.14 6.22 -12.11
CA LEU A 60 8.04 5.11 -11.75
C LEU A 60 7.38 3.80 -12.16
N VAL A 61 8.04 3.06 -13.05
CA VAL A 61 7.55 1.78 -13.57
C VAL A 61 8.37 0.65 -12.97
N THR A 62 7.72 -0.24 -12.24
CA THR A 62 8.34 -1.38 -11.55
C THR A 62 7.77 -2.70 -12.04
N GLU A 63 8.42 -3.80 -11.66
CA GLU A 63 7.86 -5.14 -11.85
C GLU A 63 6.50 -5.28 -11.13
N LEU A 64 5.59 -6.04 -11.75
CA LEU A 64 4.25 -6.27 -11.21
C LEU A 64 4.28 -7.47 -10.24
N CYS A 65 4.02 -7.22 -8.97
CA CYS A 65 3.83 -8.26 -7.95
C CYS A 65 2.34 -8.63 -7.85
N GLN A 66 1.97 -9.86 -8.21
CA GLN A 66 0.56 -10.31 -8.22
C GLN A 66 0.04 -10.72 -6.83
N GLY A 67 0.93 -10.96 -5.86
CA GLY A 67 0.57 -11.45 -4.52
C GLY A 67 -0.07 -10.41 -3.59
N GLY A 68 -0.26 -9.17 -4.04
CA GLY A 68 -0.76 -8.09 -3.20
C GLY A 68 0.28 -7.61 -2.18
N THR A 69 -0.20 -7.02 -1.08
CA THR A 69 0.64 -6.47 -0.02
C THR A 69 0.70 -7.40 1.19
N LEU A 70 1.80 -7.33 1.94
CA LEU A 70 2.00 -8.14 3.13
C LEU A 70 0.93 -7.88 4.21
N ASP A 71 0.47 -6.64 4.37
CA ASP A 71 -0.57 -6.31 5.34
C ASP A 71 -1.91 -7.00 5.02
N LEU A 72 -2.26 -7.12 3.73
CA LEU A 72 -3.44 -7.84 3.29
C LEU A 72 -3.31 -9.34 3.59
N LEU A 73 -2.13 -9.91 3.38
CA LEU A 73 -1.86 -11.31 3.72
C LEU A 73 -2.00 -11.55 5.23
N ILE A 74 -1.38 -10.71 6.05
CA ILE A 74 -1.44 -10.82 7.53
C ILE A 74 -2.89 -10.73 8.00
N LYS A 75 -3.67 -9.74 7.52
CA LYS A 75 -5.08 -9.58 7.90
C LYS A 75 -5.95 -10.79 7.52
N ARG A 76 -5.56 -11.55 6.50
CA ARG A 76 -6.31 -12.74 6.05
C ARG A 76 -5.97 -13.98 6.88
N GLU A 77 -4.70 -14.17 7.21
CA GLU A 77 -4.21 -15.41 7.84
C GLU A 77 -4.19 -15.33 9.38
N VAL A 78 -3.98 -14.14 9.94
CA VAL A 78 -3.90 -13.97 11.40
C VAL A 78 -5.32 -13.85 11.95
N GLN A 79 -5.79 -14.91 12.59
CA GLN A 79 -6.93 -14.83 13.50
C GLN A 79 -6.66 -13.68 14.49
N PRO A 80 -7.67 -12.87 14.86
CA PRO A 80 -7.52 -11.91 15.94
C PRO A 80 -6.91 -12.63 17.12
N TRP A 81 -5.87 -12.06 17.73
CA TRP A 81 -5.35 -12.59 18.99
C TRP A 81 -6.55 -12.83 19.92
N PRO A 82 -6.77 -14.06 20.41
CA PRO A 82 -7.92 -14.33 21.26
C PRO A 82 -7.87 -13.34 22.42
N PRO A 83 -9.01 -12.72 22.79
CA PRO A 83 -9.03 -11.82 23.93
C PRO A 83 -8.45 -12.55 25.14
N PRO A 84 -7.69 -11.86 26.01
CA PRO A 84 -7.17 -12.49 27.22
C PRO A 84 -8.33 -13.17 27.96
N PRO A 85 -8.09 -14.30 28.66
CA PRO A 85 -9.15 -15.09 29.31
C PRO A 85 -10.09 -14.31 30.23
N CYS A 86 -9.68 -13.11 30.65
CA CYS A 86 -10.39 -12.23 31.59
C CYS A 86 -11.36 -11.25 30.92
N GLU A 87 -11.39 -11.13 29.58
CA GLU A 87 -12.39 -10.31 28.88
C GLU A 87 -13.62 -11.17 28.53
N GLU A 88 -14.51 -11.35 29.51
CA GLU A 88 -15.86 -11.83 29.22
C GLU A 88 -16.56 -10.85 28.27
N PRO A 89 -17.39 -11.33 27.32
CA PRO A 89 -18.20 -10.44 26.49
C PRO A 89 -19.07 -9.63 27.44
N THR A 90 -18.82 -8.32 27.52
CA THR A 90 -19.64 -7.38 28.28
C THR A 90 -21.02 -7.36 27.63
N GLY A 91 -21.84 -8.33 28.04
CA GLY A 91 -23.25 -8.37 27.75
C GLY A 91 -23.82 -7.05 28.23
N LYS A 92 -24.29 -6.23 27.30
CA LYS A 92 -25.09 -5.06 27.63
C LYS A 92 -26.26 -5.55 28.48
N ILE A 93 -26.20 -5.28 29.78
CA ILE A 93 -27.33 -5.51 30.67
C ILE A 93 -28.40 -4.49 30.25
N ALA A 94 -29.35 -4.94 29.44
CA ALA A 94 -30.52 -4.14 29.10
C ALA A 94 -31.40 -4.04 30.34
N MET A 95 -31.36 -2.90 31.03
CA MET A 95 -32.33 -2.57 32.08
C MET A 95 -33.72 -2.45 31.45
N LYS A 96 -34.63 -3.39 31.77
CA LYS A 96 -36.05 -3.25 31.43
C LYS A 96 -36.70 -2.22 32.36
N PRO A 97 -37.53 -1.30 31.85
CA PRO A 97 -38.25 -0.36 32.70
C PRO A 97 -39.26 -1.12 33.57
N ARG A 98 -39.27 -0.80 34.87
CA ARG A 98 -40.25 -1.31 35.84
C ARG A 98 -41.63 -0.80 35.41
N GLN A 99 -42.54 -1.71 35.09
CA GLN A 99 -43.96 -1.36 34.92
C GLN A 99 -44.48 -0.88 36.29
N ALA A 100 -45.06 0.32 36.31
CA ALA A 100 -45.78 0.85 37.46
C ALA A 100 -47.16 0.18 37.53
N ALA A 101 -47.50 -0.31 38.72
CA ALA A 101 -48.84 -0.78 39.08
C ALA A 101 -49.71 0.40 39.53
#